data_AF-M4F8G5-F1
#
_entry.id   AF-M4F8G5-F1
#
_cell.length_a   1.000
_cell.length_b   1.000
_cell.length_c   1.000
_cell.angle_alpha   90.00
_cell.angle_beta   90.00
_cell.angle_gamma   90.00
#
_symmetry.space_group_name_H-M   'P 1'
#
loop_
_entity.id
_entity.type
_entity.pdbx_description
1 polymer ?
#
loop_
_entity_poly.entity_id
_entity_poly.type
_entity_poly.pdbx_seq_one_letter_code
_entity_poly.pdbx_strand_id
1 'polypeptide(L)'
;MYNDVDMVWLQDPFQYLEGKHDAYFMDDMTPIKPLDHSHDLPPPGKKGRTYMCSCMIFLRPTNGAKLLMKKRIEELQDQPWSKAKKANDQPAFNWALNKTAHQVDLYLLSQAAFPTGGLYFKNETWVKETKGKHVIIHNNYIMGFDKKIKRFRDYGLWLVDDHALQKKNYCFAIFLVPFFY
;
A
#
# COMPACT_ATOMS: atom_id res chain seq x y z
N MET A 1 11.43 -1.41 2.63
CA MET A 1 9.96 -1.29 2.69
C MET A 1 9.61 0.17 2.82
N TYR A 2 8.65 0.63 2.03
CA TYR A 2 8.11 1.99 2.07
C TYR A 2 6.64 1.89 2.48
N ASN A 3 6.14 2.82 3.31
CA ASN A 3 4.71 2.98 3.56
C ASN A 3 4.33 4.46 3.76
N ASP A 4 3.09 4.82 3.44
CA ASP A 4 2.52 6.14 3.69
C ASP A 4 2.21 6.35 5.19
N VAL A 5 2.15 7.62 5.59
CA VAL A 5 1.94 8.04 6.99
C VAL A 5 0.52 7.82 7.50
N ASP A 6 -0.44 7.59 6.61
CA ASP A 6 -1.85 7.38 6.92
C ASP A 6 -2.26 5.92 6.72
N MET A 7 -1.37 5.01 7.10
CA MET A 7 -1.64 3.57 7.18
C MET A 7 -1.63 3.12 8.64
N VAL A 8 -2.46 2.14 8.98
CA VAL A 8 -2.51 1.51 10.31
C VAL A 8 -2.09 0.05 10.19
N TRP A 9 -1.15 -0.35 11.03
CA TRP A 9 -0.59 -1.69 11.10
C TRP A 9 -1.26 -2.44 12.26
N LEU A 10 -1.88 -3.58 11.94
CA LEU A 10 -2.62 -4.42 12.88
C LEU A 10 -1.92 -5.76 13.13
N GLN A 11 -1.09 -6.23 12.20
CA GLN A 11 -0.36 -7.49 12.26
C GLN A 11 1.02 -7.35 11.60
N ASP A 12 1.87 -8.37 11.73
CA ASP A 12 3.16 -8.44 11.07
C ASP A 12 2.99 -8.66 9.55
N PRO A 13 3.36 -7.69 8.68
CA PRO A 13 3.20 -7.85 7.24
C PRO A 13 4.25 -8.76 6.60
N PHE A 14 5.37 -9.04 7.27
CA PHE A 14 6.44 -9.86 6.69
C PHE A 14 6.00 -11.31 6.48
N GLN A 15 5.00 -11.78 7.23
CA GLN A 15 4.40 -13.11 7.06
C GLN A 15 3.68 -13.29 5.71
N TYR A 16 3.33 -12.19 5.04
CA TYR A 16 2.60 -12.19 3.76
C TYR A 16 3.51 -11.96 2.55
N LEU A 17 4.82 -11.77 2.78
CA LEU A 17 5.81 -11.61 1.72
C LEU A 17 6.32 -12.97 1.26
N GLU A 18 5.42 -13.75 0.67
CA GLU A 18 5.71 -15.11 0.22
C GLU A 18 6.72 -15.12 -0.93
N GLY A 19 7.49 -16.22 -1.05
CA GLY A 19 8.42 -16.41 -2.15
C GLY A 19 9.58 -15.41 -2.20
N LYS A 20 10.13 -15.25 -3.41
CA LYS A 20 11.24 -14.34 -3.69
C LYS A 20 10.95 -13.48 -4.93
N HIS A 21 9.91 -12.64 -4.88
CA HIS A 21 9.51 -11.62 -5.88
C HIS A 21 10.14 -10.23 -5.75
N ASP A 22 10.64 -9.63 -6.83
CA ASP A 22 11.39 -8.36 -6.79
C ASP A 22 10.65 -7.24 -6.02
N ALA A 23 9.34 -7.15 -6.21
CA ALA A 23 8.48 -6.17 -5.54
C ALA A 23 7.13 -6.75 -5.11
N TYR A 24 6.63 -6.27 -3.97
CA TYR A 24 5.30 -6.54 -3.45
C TYR A 24 4.53 -5.23 -3.33
N PHE A 25 3.28 -5.25 -3.76
CA PHE A 25 2.46 -4.04 -3.87
C PHE A 25 0.98 -4.34 -3.60
N MET A 26 0.24 -3.28 -3.30
CA MET A 26 -1.18 -3.34 -2.95
C MET A 26 -2.05 -2.89 -4.12
N ASP A 27 -3.24 -3.47 -4.23
CA ASP A 27 -4.28 -2.98 -5.15
C ASP A 27 -4.81 -1.62 -4.67
N ASP A 28 -5.08 -0.69 -5.60
CA ASP A 28 -5.77 0.57 -5.29
C ASP A 28 -7.29 0.48 -5.56
N MET A 29 -7.77 -0.63 -6.12
CA MET A 29 -9.15 -0.81 -6.54
C MET A 29 -10.09 -1.26 -5.41
N THR A 30 -11.39 -0.98 -5.56
CA THR A 30 -12.46 -1.38 -4.63
C THR A 30 -13.25 -2.64 -5.02
N PRO A 31 -13.31 -3.08 -6.29
CA PRO A 31 -13.80 -4.42 -6.61
C PRO A 31 -13.02 -5.50 -5.86
N ILE A 32 -13.76 -6.39 -5.21
CA ILE A 32 -13.21 -7.48 -4.40
C ILE A 32 -12.62 -8.54 -5.31
N LYS A 33 -11.37 -8.91 -5.07
CA LYS A 33 -10.73 -10.09 -5.64
C LYS A 33 -11.01 -11.32 -4.77
N PRO A 34 -11.19 -12.51 -5.36
CA PRO A 34 -11.21 -13.78 -4.64
C PRO A 34 -9.95 -13.95 -3.77
N LEU A 35 -10.00 -14.75 -2.69
CA LEU A 35 -8.83 -14.95 -1.83
C LEU A 35 -7.67 -15.66 -2.54
N ASP A 36 -7.98 -16.48 -3.55
CA ASP A 36 -7.09 -17.22 -4.42
C ASP A 36 -6.78 -16.48 -5.73
N HIS A 37 -6.85 -15.14 -5.73
CA HIS A 37 -6.58 -14.34 -6.91
C HIS A 37 -5.12 -14.50 -7.40
N SER A 38 -4.90 -14.29 -8.71
CA SER A 38 -3.53 -14.20 -9.24
C SER A 38 -2.74 -13.06 -8.55
N HIS A 39 -1.48 -13.34 -8.24
CA HIS A 39 -0.53 -12.36 -7.72
C HIS A 39 0.14 -11.53 -8.83
N ASP A 40 -0.16 -11.81 -10.09
CA ASP A 40 0.36 -11.04 -11.22
C ASP A 40 -0.17 -9.60 -11.21
N LEU A 41 0.54 -8.73 -11.92
CA LEU A 41 0.07 -7.39 -12.22
C LEU A 41 -1.28 -7.47 -12.97
N PRO A 42 -2.37 -6.87 -12.45
CA PRO A 42 -3.65 -6.87 -13.12
C PRO A 42 -3.54 -6.24 -14.52
N PRO A 43 -4.33 -6.71 -15.51
CA PRO A 43 -4.33 -6.11 -16.82
C PRO A 43 -4.67 -4.62 -16.73
N PRO A 44 -4.01 -3.76 -17.50
CA PRO A 44 -4.30 -2.33 -17.46
C PRO A 44 -5.76 -2.05 -17.82
N GLY A 45 -6.39 -1.14 -17.08
CA GLY A 45 -7.74 -0.69 -17.34
C GLY A 45 -7.82 0.26 -18.54
N LYS A 46 -8.93 1.02 -18.61
CA LYS A 46 -9.16 1.99 -19.70
C LYS A 46 -7.99 2.96 -19.82
N LYS A 47 -7.51 3.19 -21.06
CA LYS A 47 -6.34 4.00 -21.39
C LYS A 47 -4.98 3.41 -20.97
N GLY A 48 -4.89 2.09 -20.79
CA GLY A 48 -3.63 1.40 -20.53
C GLY A 48 -3.06 1.66 -19.13
N ARG A 49 -3.91 2.05 -18.17
CA ARG A 49 -3.50 2.38 -16.81
C ARG A 49 -3.76 1.23 -15.86
N THR A 50 -2.75 0.82 -15.12
CA THR A 50 -2.93 -0.06 -13.98
C THR A 50 -3.24 0.77 -12.74
N TYR A 51 -3.89 0.16 -11.75
CA TYR A 51 -4.40 0.82 -10.56
C TYR A 51 -3.82 0.15 -9.30
N MET A 52 -2.50 0.20 -9.18
CA MET A 52 -1.78 -0.21 -7.98
C MET A 52 -1.58 0.97 -7.06
N CYS A 53 -1.68 0.70 -5.77
CA CYS A 53 -1.42 1.66 -4.72
C CYS A 53 0.10 1.81 -4.57
N SER A 54 0.59 3.05 -4.55
CA SER A 54 2.02 3.33 -4.33
C SER A 54 2.38 3.50 -2.85
N CYS A 55 1.39 3.38 -1.97
CA CYS A 55 1.46 3.78 -0.57
C CYS A 55 2.07 2.71 0.33
N MET A 56 2.22 1.47 -0.12
CA MET A 56 3.11 0.49 0.51
C MET A 56 3.79 -0.30 -0.60
N ILE A 57 5.11 -0.37 -0.52
CA ILE A 57 5.92 -1.14 -1.46
C ILE A 57 7.02 -1.84 -0.68
N PHE A 58 7.08 -3.17 -0.78
CA PHE A 58 8.24 -3.93 -0.37
C PHE A 58 9.10 -4.22 -1.59
N LEU A 59 10.38 -3.90 -1.53
CA LEU A 59 11.35 -4.12 -2.59
C LEU A 59 12.49 -4.94 -2.02
N ARG A 60 12.86 -6.03 -2.69
CA ARG A 60 14.14 -6.69 -2.42
C ARG A 60 15.25 -6.03 -3.23
N PRO A 61 16.52 -6.06 -2.78
CA PRO A 61 17.62 -5.38 -3.45
C PRO A 61 18.11 -6.12 -4.73
N THR A 62 17.18 -6.53 -5.59
CA THR A 62 17.43 -7.29 -6.83
C THR A 62 17.61 -6.35 -8.03
N ASN A 63 18.04 -6.90 -9.16
CA ASN A 63 18.14 -6.14 -10.40
C ASN A 63 16.76 -5.73 -10.94
N GLY A 64 15.74 -6.57 -10.81
CA GLY A 64 14.36 -6.24 -11.19
C GLY A 64 13.78 -5.09 -10.37
N ALA A 65 13.96 -5.10 -9.05
CA ALA A 65 13.52 -3.99 -8.20
C ALA A 65 14.24 -2.68 -8.52
N LYS A 66 15.56 -2.74 -8.79
CA LYS A 66 16.34 -1.57 -9.24
C LYS A 66 15.85 -1.05 -10.60
N LEU A 67 15.51 -1.94 -11.53
CA LEU A 67 14.94 -1.58 -12.83
C LEU A 67 13.60 -0.87 -12.66
N LEU A 68 12.69 -1.42 -11.84
CA LEU A 68 11.40 -0.80 -11.53
C LEU A 68 11.58 0.60 -10.95
N MET A 69 12.49 0.78 -9.99
CA MET A 69 12.73 2.08 -9.37
C MET A 69 13.36 3.09 -10.32
N LYS A 70 14.30 2.69 -11.17
CA LYS A 70 14.85 3.54 -12.24
C LYS A 70 13.75 4.02 -13.18
N LYS A 71 12.90 3.10 -13.63
CA LYS A 71 11.78 3.44 -14.50
C LYS A 71 10.80 4.39 -13.80
N ARG A 72 10.48 4.18 -12.52
CA ARG A 72 9.63 5.10 -11.75
C ARG A 72 10.22 6.51 -11.67
N ILE A 73 11.54 6.64 -11.52
CA ILE A 73 12.24 7.95 -11.51
C ILE A 73 12.09 8.63 -12.87
N GLU A 74 12.29 7.91 -13.97
CA GLU A 74 12.09 8.44 -15.33
C GLU A 74 10.65 8.92 -15.52
N GLU A 75 9.63 8.12 -15.14
CA GLU A 75 8.23 8.55 -15.24
C GLU A 75 7.92 9.79 -14.39
N LEU A 76 8.51 9.90 -13.19
CA LEU A 76 8.37 11.07 -12.31
C LEU A 76 9.00 12.34 -12.90
N GLN A 77 10.07 12.21 -13.69
CA GLN A 77 10.77 13.32 -14.35
C GLN A 77 10.06 13.75 -15.63
N ASP A 78 9.72 12.80 -16.49
CA ASP A 78 9.14 13.06 -17.82
C ASP A 78 7.69 13.53 -17.75
N GLN A 79 6.95 12.98 -16.79
CA GLN A 79 5.59 13.35 -16.52
C GLN A 79 4.58 13.18 -17.69
N PRO A 80 4.63 12.11 -18.51
CA PRO A 80 3.82 12.00 -19.74
C PRO A 80 2.31 11.89 -19.48
N TRP A 81 1.92 11.52 -18.26
CA TRP A 81 0.53 11.28 -17.84
C TRP A 81 -0.23 12.51 -17.35
N SER A 82 0.36 13.71 -17.40
CA SER A 82 -0.13 14.91 -16.73
C SER A 82 0.21 16.14 -17.56
N LYS A 83 -0.78 17.01 -17.76
CA LYS A 83 -0.60 18.30 -18.46
C LYS A 83 -0.01 19.39 -17.56
N ALA A 84 -0.07 19.20 -16.24
CA ALA A 84 0.52 20.09 -15.25
C ALA A 84 1.62 19.32 -14.51
N LYS A 85 2.78 19.95 -14.27
CA LYS A 85 3.85 19.35 -13.46
C LYS A 85 3.36 19.20 -12.01
N LYS A 86 2.71 18.08 -11.71
CA LYS A 86 2.23 17.71 -10.38
C LYS A 86 3.03 16.50 -9.97
N ALA A 87 3.80 16.63 -8.89
CA ALA A 87 4.48 15.51 -8.27
C ALA A 87 3.45 14.58 -7.63
N ASN A 88 2.93 13.64 -8.42
CA ASN A 88 2.12 12.52 -7.94
C ASN A 88 2.84 11.23 -8.30
N ASP A 89 3.16 10.45 -7.28
CA ASP A 89 3.99 9.27 -7.40
C ASP A 89 3.23 8.03 -7.86
N GLN A 90 1.91 7.96 -7.62
CA GLN A 90 1.10 6.79 -7.98
C GLN A 90 0.98 6.61 -9.50
N PRO A 91 0.70 7.66 -10.32
CA PRO A 91 0.75 7.53 -11.77
C PRO A 91 2.14 7.09 -12.26
N ALA A 92 3.23 7.66 -11.74
CA ALA A 92 4.59 7.26 -12.14
C ALA A 92 4.86 5.78 -11.86
N PHE A 93 4.46 5.32 -10.69
CA PHE A 93 4.60 3.93 -10.28
C PHE A 93 3.83 2.99 -11.21
N ASN A 94 2.56 3.29 -11.49
CA ASN A 94 1.73 2.46 -12.36
C ASN A 94 2.25 2.37 -13.81
N TRP A 95 2.79 3.46 -14.34
CA TRP A 95 3.40 3.44 -15.68
C TRP A 95 4.72 2.66 -15.68
N ALA A 96 5.52 2.78 -14.63
CA ALA A 96 6.73 1.98 -14.48
C ALA A 96 6.43 0.48 -14.39
N LEU A 97 5.42 0.08 -13.62
CA LEU A 97 4.94 -1.31 -13.56
C LEU A 97 4.56 -1.83 -14.96
N ASN A 98 3.81 -1.05 -15.73
CA ASN A 98 3.41 -1.46 -17.08
C ASN A 98 4.59 -1.57 -18.05
N LYS A 99 5.54 -0.63 -18.01
CA LYS A 99 6.74 -0.66 -18.89
C LYS A 99 7.75 -1.75 -18.52
N THR A 100 7.68 -2.25 -17.30
CA THR A 100 8.56 -3.33 -16.80
C THR A 100 7.82 -4.64 -16.61
N ALA A 101 6.57 -4.73 -17.07
CA ALA A 101 5.80 -5.96 -17.09
C ALA A 101 6.61 -7.06 -17.79
N HIS A 102 6.61 -8.26 -17.20
CA HIS A 102 7.38 -9.43 -17.66
C HIS A 102 8.91 -9.33 -17.54
N GLN A 103 9.46 -8.21 -17.08
CA GLN A 103 10.90 -8.06 -16.78
C GLN A 103 11.19 -8.05 -15.28
N VAL A 104 10.18 -7.73 -14.47
CA VAL A 104 10.26 -7.64 -13.02
C VAL A 104 9.29 -8.66 -12.43
N ASP A 105 9.78 -9.44 -11.46
CA ASP A 105 8.95 -10.38 -10.73
C ASP A 105 8.13 -9.65 -9.67
N LEU A 106 6.81 -9.69 -9.84
CA LEU A 106 5.86 -8.84 -9.15
C LEU A 106 4.91 -9.70 -8.31
N TYR A 107 4.58 -9.24 -7.10
CA TYR A 107 3.62 -9.92 -6.23
C TYR A 107 2.54 -8.96 -5.71
N LEU A 108 1.32 -9.17 -6.17
CA LEU A 108 0.14 -8.46 -5.68
C LEU A 108 -0.33 -9.04 -4.35
N LEU A 109 -0.31 -8.21 -3.31
CA LEU A 109 -0.80 -8.57 -1.98
C LEU A 109 -2.33 -8.63 -1.93
N SER A 110 -2.86 -9.54 -1.12
CA SER A 110 -4.32 -9.74 -0.98
C SER A 110 -5.02 -8.52 -0.40
N GLN A 111 -6.15 -8.13 -1.01
CA GLN A 111 -7.01 -7.07 -0.47
C GLN A 111 -7.55 -7.39 0.93
N ALA A 112 -7.71 -8.68 1.30
CA ALA A 112 -8.16 -9.07 2.64
C ALA A 112 -7.14 -8.72 3.73
N ALA A 113 -5.85 -8.83 3.40
CA ALA A 113 -4.75 -8.47 4.29
C ALA A 113 -4.37 -6.99 4.17
N PHE A 114 -4.42 -6.43 2.96
CA PHE A 114 -3.95 -5.09 2.64
C PHE A 114 -5.05 -4.28 1.93
N PRO A 115 -6.17 -3.94 2.60
CA PRO A 115 -7.25 -3.22 1.97
C PRO A 115 -6.94 -1.74 1.74
N THR A 116 -7.47 -1.22 0.64
CA THR A 116 -7.62 0.23 0.47
C THR A 116 -8.70 0.77 1.39
N GLY A 117 -8.63 2.05 1.70
CA GLY A 117 -9.68 2.76 2.40
C GLY A 117 -10.97 2.87 1.59
N GLY A 118 -10.88 2.80 0.26
CA GLY A 118 -12.05 2.72 -0.61
C GLY A 118 -12.85 1.42 -0.39
N LEU A 119 -12.16 0.31 -0.11
CA LEU A 119 -12.78 -0.98 0.19
C LEU A 119 -13.17 -1.10 1.67
N TYR A 120 -12.22 -0.89 2.58
CA TYR A 120 -12.42 -1.08 4.02
C TYR A 120 -13.51 -0.17 4.60
N PHE A 121 -13.48 1.13 4.30
CA PHE A 121 -14.43 2.09 4.92
C PHE A 121 -15.78 2.20 4.22
N LYS A 122 -16.01 1.46 3.11
CA LYS A 122 -17.26 1.55 2.35
C LYS A 122 -18.01 0.23 2.21
N ASN A 123 -17.38 -0.90 2.52
CA ASN A 123 -18.00 -2.22 2.40
C ASN A 123 -18.00 -2.95 3.75
N GLU A 124 -19.01 -2.65 4.57
CA GLU A 124 -19.14 -3.24 5.91
C GLU A 124 -19.28 -4.76 5.90
N THR A 125 -20.01 -5.32 4.94
CA THR A 125 -20.20 -6.77 4.81
C THR A 125 -18.86 -7.46 4.59
N TRP A 126 -18.08 -6.98 3.62
CA TRP A 126 -16.76 -7.53 3.34
C TRP A 126 -15.82 -7.42 4.55
N VAL A 127 -15.78 -6.27 5.24
CA VAL A 127 -14.95 -6.12 6.45
C VAL A 127 -15.33 -7.10 7.56
N LYS A 128 -16.63 -7.40 7.71
CA LYS A 128 -17.11 -8.41 8.67
C LYS A 128 -16.65 -9.81 8.26
N GLU A 129 -16.73 -10.16 6.98
CA GLU A 129 -16.31 -11.46 6.43
C GLU A 129 -14.79 -11.67 6.46
N THR A 130 -14.00 -10.60 6.33
CA THR A 130 -12.53 -10.63 6.38
C THR A 130 -11.97 -10.27 7.76
N LYS A 131 -12.82 -10.17 8.79
CA LYS A 131 -12.39 -9.85 10.15
C LYS A 131 -11.26 -10.78 10.61
N GLY A 132 -10.23 -10.19 11.20
CA GLY A 132 -9.02 -10.91 11.65
C GLY A 132 -7.95 -11.12 10.56
N LYS A 133 -8.24 -10.85 9.29
CA LYS A 133 -7.25 -10.97 8.20
C LYS A 133 -6.50 -9.67 7.90
N HIS A 134 -7.05 -8.52 8.30
CA HIS A 134 -6.47 -7.21 8.01
C HIS A 134 -5.10 -7.03 8.70
N VAL A 135 -4.08 -6.70 7.92
CA VAL A 135 -2.69 -6.52 8.33
C VAL A 135 -2.31 -5.05 8.30
N ILE A 136 -2.50 -4.39 7.16
CA ILE A 136 -2.28 -2.94 7.00
C ILE A 136 -3.49 -2.33 6.30
N ILE A 137 -4.12 -1.35 6.95
CA ILE A 137 -5.25 -0.60 6.38
C ILE A 137 -4.77 0.75 5.92
N HIS A 138 -5.04 1.11 4.66
CA HIS A 138 -4.68 2.41 4.11
C HIS A 138 -5.85 3.41 4.18
N ASN A 139 -5.60 4.64 4.64
CA ASN A 139 -6.59 5.71 4.74
C ASN A 139 -6.73 6.53 3.44
N ASN A 140 -6.58 5.94 2.25
CA ASN A 140 -6.87 6.61 0.97
C ASN A 140 -8.38 6.71 0.69
N TYR A 141 -8.74 7.32 -0.46
CA TYR A 141 -10.12 7.68 -0.83
C TYR A 141 -10.78 8.75 0.05
N ILE A 142 -9.99 9.51 0.81
CA ILE A 142 -10.40 10.70 1.54
C ILE A 142 -9.28 11.75 1.49
N MET A 143 -9.63 13.03 1.37
CA MET A 143 -8.68 14.14 1.35
C MET A 143 -8.81 14.98 2.62
N GLY A 144 -7.69 15.51 3.11
CA GLY A 144 -7.63 16.38 4.29
C GLY A 144 -7.22 15.65 5.55
N PHE A 145 -6.28 16.23 6.29
CA PHE A 145 -5.68 15.68 7.50
C PHE A 145 -6.73 15.39 8.58
N ASP A 146 -7.56 16.39 8.94
CA ASP A 146 -8.57 16.24 9.99
C ASP A 146 -9.59 15.16 9.67
N LYS A 147 -9.97 15.03 8.39
CA LYS A 147 -10.91 14.00 7.93
C LYS A 147 -10.28 12.60 8.04
N LYS A 148 -9.00 12.46 7.71
CA LYS A 148 -8.24 11.21 7.87
C LYS A 148 -8.15 10.79 9.34
N ILE A 149 -7.78 11.71 10.23
CA ILE A 149 -7.73 11.48 11.68
C ILE A 149 -9.11 11.07 12.20
N LYS A 150 -10.13 11.86 11.88
CA LYS A 150 -11.50 11.59 12.32
C LYS A 150 -11.95 10.19 11.88
N ARG A 151 -11.71 9.80 10.62
CA ARG A 151 -12.07 8.46 10.12
C ARG A 151 -11.36 7.36 10.90
N PHE A 152 -10.08 7.50 11.21
CA PHE A 152 -9.39 6.51 12.04
C PHE A 152 -9.96 6.45 13.47
N ARG A 153 -10.29 7.58 14.09
CA ARG A 153 -10.94 7.60 15.42
C ARG A 153 -12.30 6.93 15.41
N ASP A 154 -13.15 7.28 14.43
CA ASP A 154 -14.50 6.74 14.31
C ASP A 154 -14.51 5.21 14.13
N TYR A 155 -13.44 4.64 13.56
CA TYR A 155 -13.29 3.19 13.32
C TYR A 155 -12.39 2.49 14.36
N GLY A 156 -11.96 3.19 15.42
CA GLY A 156 -11.08 2.61 16.45
C GLY A 156 -9.67 2.24 15.93
N LEU A 157 -9.21 2.88 14.86
CA LEU A 157 -7.90 2.66 14.24
C LEU A 157 -6.89 3.75 14.63
N TRP A 158 -7.30 4.74 15.42
CA TRP A 158 -6.40 5.79 15.93
C TRP A 158 -5.73 5.35 17.25
N LEU A 159 -4.61 4.63 17.13
CA LEU A 159 -3.95 3.98 18.27
C LEU A 159 -3.10 4.94 19.14
N VAL A 160 -2.89 6.18 18.70
CA VAL A 160 -2.01 7.15 19.38
C VAL A 160 -2.57 7.57 20.74
N ASP A 161 -3.89 7.76 20.83
CA ASP A 161 -4.54 8.22 22.06
C ASP A 161 -4.45 7.12 23.16
N ASP A 162 -4.54 5.84 22.77
CA ASP A 162 -4.37 4.69 23.67
C ASP A 162 -2.93 4.56 24.17
N HIS A 163 -1.93 4.82 23.30
CA HIS A 163 -0.53 4.85 23.70
C HIS A 163 -0.18 6.03 24.60
N ALA A 164 -0.83 7.19 24.46
CA ALA A 164 -0.64 8.31 25.38
C ALA A 164 -1.14 7.97 26.80
N LEU A 165 -2.20 7.16 26.90
CA LEU A 165 -2.71 6.63 28.16
C LEU A 165 -1.81 5.53 28.75
N GLN A 166 -1.27 4.62 27.92
CA GLN A 166 -0.27 3.64 28.36
C GLN A 166 1.08 4.28 28.74
N LYS A 167 1.44 5.41 28.10
CA LYS A 167 2.67 6.18 28.39
C LYS A 167 2.63 6.96 29.70
N LYS A 168 1.50 7.03 30.40
CA LYS A 168 1.53 7.40 31.83
C LYS A 168 2.23 6.35 32.70
N ASN A 169 2.42 5.14 32.19
CA ASN A 169 3.13 4.08 32.91
C ASN A 169 4.48 3.68 32.30
N TYR A 170 4.74 3.81 30.99
CA TYR A 170 6.10 3.60 30.44
C TYR A 170 6.41 4.44 29.20
N CYS A 171 7.60 5.05 29.19
CA CYS A 171 8.12 6.02 28.22
C CYS A 171 8.30 5.45 26.80
N PHE A 172 7.99 6.25 25.76
CA PHE A 172 8.36 6.17 24.33
C PHE A 172 8.55 4.80 23.62
N ALA A 173 7.75 4.57 22.56
CA ALA A 173 8.15 3.72 21.44
C ALA A 173 7.96 4.49 20.12
N ILE A 174 9.07 4.98 19.57
CA ILE A 174 9.27 5.23 18.14
C ILE A 174 9.78 3.89 17.60
N PHE A 175 9.08 3.27 16.67
CA PHE A 175 9.56 2.06 16.00
C PHE A 175 10.69 2.44 15.02
N LEU A 176 11.91 2.60 15.53
CA LEU A 176 13.12 2.35 14.77
C LEU A 176 13.45 0.87 14.97
N VAL A 177 13.18 0.05 13.96
CA VAL A 177 13.69 -1.33 13.91
C VAL A 177 15.22 -1.22 13.71
N PRO A 178 16.04 -1.63 14.68
CA PRO A 178 17.48 -1.69 14.47
C PRO A 178 17.77 -2.95 13.65
N PHE A 179 18.19 -2.77 12.40
CA PHE A 179 18.85 -3.83 11.66
C PHE A 179 20.24 -4.04 12.24
N PHE A 180 20.42 -5.10 13.03
CA PHE A 180 21.68 -5.78 13.26
C PHE A 180 21.40 -7.28 13.32
N TYR A 181 21.87 -8.03 12.33
CA TYR A 181 22.94 -9.03 12.42
C TYR A 181 23.35 -9.44 11.00
#